data_AF-A0A430FHQ2-F1
#
_entry.id   AF-A0A430FHQ2-F1
#
_cell.length_a   1.000
_cell.length_b   1.000
_cell.length_c   1.000
_cell.angle_alpha   90.00
_cell.angle_beta   90.00
_cell.angle_gamma   90.00
#
_symmetry.space_group_name_H-M   'P 1'
#
loop_
_entity.id
_entity.type
_entity.pdbx_description
1 polymer ?
#
loop_
_entity_poly.entity_id
_entity_poly.type
_entity_poly.pdbx_seq_one_letter_code
_entity_poly.pdbx_strand_id
1 'polypeptide(L)'
;MSIPVLTLPEPLHRIQSWLMAHCPHHYQTGYDPDTLRRLAEQGHRDELTALFTHAIVHATDRYDMEYVWFLRVIHPHDFTGLLPGLVGECLRTVDERAAMGVRDVRNPALERLLVEERLSDAPLHYLHHVSRPPYPLLRVLAIRHRPVADALILRGLPTGALHGHCLLADNQAAYSRIAHVLNQYADVFTPADASCVVQRILDRYPGRRKLKAIIGRYLNPYPASTHRSHSQLS
;
A
#
# COMPACT_ATOMS: atom_id res chain seq x y z
N MET A 1 -16.70 11.36 -18.09
CA MET A 1 -15.93 11.95 -16.98
C MET A 1 -14.48 11.95 -17.40
N SER A 2 -13.90 13.14 -17.50
CA SER A 2 -12.56 13.37 -18.04
C SER A 2 -11.50 12.89 -17.06
N ILE A 3 -10.46 12.21 -17.56
CA ILE A 3 -9.21 11.96 -16.83
C ILE A 3 -8.76 13.31 -16.26
N PRO A 4 -8.42 13.43 -14.97
CA PRO A 4 -7.88 14.68 -14.45
C PRO A 4 -6.62 14.98 -15.28
N VAL A 5 -6.68 16.06 -16.04
CA VAL A 5 -5.55 16.53 -16.83
C VAL A 5 -4.46 16.87 -15.81
N LEU A 6 -3.50 15.96 -15.64
CA LEU A 6 -2.17 16.31 -15.16
C LEU A 6 -1.80 17.59 -15.90
N THR A 7 -1.59 18.69 -15.20
CA THR A 7 -1.09 19.93 -15.80
C THR A 7 0.33 19.66 -16.26
N LEU A 8 0.44 19.07 -17.46
CA LEU A 8 1.69 18.73 -18.07
C LEU A 8 2.40 20.02 -18.49
N PRO A 9 3.70 20.14 -18.21
CA PRO A 9 4.55 21.11 -18.89
C PRO A 9 4.34 21.05 -20.41
N GLU A 10 4.38 22.21 -21.07
CA GLU A 10 4.17 22.34 -22.52
C GLU A 10 4.91 21.27 -23.38
N PRO A 11 6.20 20.94 -23.14
CA PRO A 11 6.88 19.89 -23.91
C PRO A 11 6.24 18.51 -23.73
N LEU A 12 5.81 18.15 -22.51
CA LEU A 12 5.16 16.88 -22.23
C LEU A 12 3.75 16.82 -22.82
N HIS A 13 3.06 17.95 -22.96
CA HIS A 13 1.75 18.01 -23.60
C HIS A 13 1.83 17.66 -25.10
N ARG A 14 2.90 18.12 -25.78
CA ARG A 14 3.15 17.76 -27.18
C ARG A 14 3.43 16.26 -27.33
N ILE A 15 4.24 15.70 -26.43
CA ILE A 15 4.54 14.26 -26.40
C ILE A 15 3.27 13.44 -26.12
N GLN A 16 2.44 13.87 -25.16
CA GLN A 16 1.17 13.20 -24.87
C GLN A 16 0.22 13.23 -26.07
N SER A 17 0.09 14.37 -26.74
CA SER A 17 -0.76 14.53 -27.93
C SER A 17 -0.26 13.65 -29.08
N TRP A 18 1.06 13.61 -29.30
CA TRP A 18 1.69 12.73 -30.26
C TRP A 18 1.44 11.25 -29.90
N LEU A 19 1.61 10.87 -28.64
CA LEU A 19 1.37 9.51 -28.17
C LEU A 19 -0.09 9.11 -28.39
N MET A 20 -1.06 9.97 -28.09
CA MET A 20 -2.49 9.70 -28.35
C MET A 20 -2.79 9.41 -29.83
N ALA A 21 -2.07 10.05 -30.75
CA ALA A 21 -2.26 9.86 -32.18
C ALA A 21 -1.69 8.51 -32.68
N HIS A 22 -0.65 7.98 -32.03
CA HIS A 22 0.06 6.78 -32.46
C HIS A 22 -0.25 5.54 -31.60
N CYS A 23 -0.63 5.74 -30.35
CA CYS A 23 -1.05 4.73 -29.38
C CYS A 23 -2.17 5.33 -28.50
N PRO A 24 -3.43 5.26 -28.95
CA PRO A 24 -4.56 5.80 -28.20
C PRO A 24 -4.69 5.12 -26.85
N HIS A 25 -4.90 5.90 -25.78
CA HIS A 25 -5.16 5.34 -24.46
C HIS A 25 -6.62 4.87 -24.34
N HIS A 26 -6.81 3.57 -24.16
CA HIS A 26 -8.12 2.99 -23.91
C HIS A 26 -8.43 2.99 -22.41
N TYR A 27 -9.59 3.49 -22.01
CA TYR A 27 -9.95 3.58 -20.59
C TYR A 27 -9.94 2.22 -19.86
N GLN A 28 -10.25 1.13 -20.57
CA GLN A 28 -10.30 -0.22 -19.98
C GLN A 28 -8.97 -0.95 -19.99
N THR A 29 -8.10 -0.67 -20.98
CA THR A 29 -6.90 -1.47 -21.25
C THR A 29 -5.61 -0.67 -21.24
N GLY A 30 -5.69 0.65 -21.03
CA GLY A 30 -4.53 1.54 -21.07
C GLY A 30 -3.97 1.73 -22.47
N TYR A 31 -2.67 1.99 -22.55
CA TYR A 31 -1.91 1.96 -23.81
C TYR A 31 -1.63 0.53 -24.27
N ASP A 32 -1.61 0.33 -25.59
CA ASP A 32 -1.19 -0.94 -26.17
C ASP A 32 0.33 -1.16 -25.96
N PRO A 33 0.75 -2.26 -25.29
CA PRO A 33 2.15 -2.43 -24.87
C PRO A 33 3.08 -2.70 -26.04
N ASP A 34 2.60 -3.41 -27.05
CA ASP A 34 3.40 -3.73 -28.23
C ASP A 34 3.62 -2.48 -29.09
N THR A 35 2.63 -1.60 -29.16
CA THR A 35 2.80 -0.29 -29.77
C THR A 35 3.76 0.60 -28.96
N LEU A 36 3.64 0.65 -27.63
CA LEU A 36 4.61 1.39 -26.80
C LEU A 36 6.05 0.89 -26.99
N ARG A 37 6.25 -0.44 -27.01
CA ARG A 37 7.57 -1.03 -27.24
C ARG A 37 8.13 -0.64 -28.61
N ARG A 38 7.32 -0.73 -29.67
CA ARG A 38 7.71 -0.30 -31.02
C ARG A 38 8.08 1.18 -31.09
N LEU A 39 7.29 2.06 -30.48
CA LEU A 39 7.59 3.50 -30.45
C LEU A 39 8.89 3.79 -29.70
N ALA A 40 9.13 3.09 -28.58
CA ALA A 40 10.39 3.21 -27.83
C ALA A 40 11.60 2.73 -28.66
N GLU A 41 11.46 1.64 -29.41
CA GLU A 41 12.50 1.12 -30.32
C GLU A 41 12.76 2.04 -31.53
N GLN A 42 11.77 2.83 -31.95
CA GLN A 42 11.87 3.82 -33.02
C GLN A 42 12.57 5.13 -32.61
N GLY A 43 13.08 5.21 -31.38
CA GLY A 43 13.83 6.37 -30.89
C GLY A 43 13.04 7.32 -29.98
N HIS A 44 11.77 7.03 -29.67
CA HIS A 44 10.95 7.85 -28.78
C HIS A 44 11.05 7.46 -27.31
N ARG A 45 11.99 6.58 -26.93
CA ARG A 45 12.11 6.06 -25.56
C ARG A 45 12.28 7.19 -24.54
N ASP A 46 13.14 8.16 -24.81
CA ASP A 46 13.44 9.23 -23.86
C ASP A 46 12.23 10.15 -23.62
N GLU A 47 11.49 10.45 -24.69
CA GLU A 47 10.25 11.25 -24.63
C GLU A 47 9.17 10.55 -23.83
N LEU A 48 8.96 9.25 -24.08
CA LEU A 48 8.02 8.42 -23.33
C LEU A 48 8.44 8.26 -21.87
N THR A 49 9.74 8.13 -21.62
CA THR A 49 10.31 8.05 -20.27
C THR A 49 10.02 9.33 -19.50
N ALA A 50 10.26 10.49 -20.10
CA ALA A 50 9.97 11.77 -19.47
C ALA A 50 8.48 11.93 -19.14
N LEU A 51 7.60 11.56 -20.09
CA LEU A 51 6.15 11.63 -19.90
C LEU A 51 5.68 10.71 -18.75
N PHE A 52 6.07 9.43 -18.77
CA PHE A 52 5.62 8.47 -17.76
C PHE A 52 6.25 8.73 -16.38
N THR A 53 7.52 9.14 -16.33
CA THR A 53 8.18 9.59 -15.09
C THR A 53 7.40 10.75 -14.47
N HIS A 54 7.06 11.76 -15.26
CA HIS A 54 6.28 12.91 -14.78
C HIS A 54 4.90 12.48 -14.25
N ALA A 55 4.19 11.62 -14.98
CA ALA A 55 2.90 11.10 -14.53
C ALA A 55 3.00 10.30 -13.21
N ILE A 56 4.05 9.49 -13.04
CA ILE A 56 4.33 8.74 -11.79
C ILE A 56 4.66 9.70 -10.64
N VAL A 57 5.54 10.67 -10.86
CA VAL A 57 5.99 11.64 -9.84
C VAL A 57 4.81 12.45 -9.33
N HIS A 58 3.91 12.87 -10.22
CA HIS A 58 2.75 13.67 -9.88
C HIS A 58 1.46 12.87 -9.70
N ALA A 59 1.52 11.54 -9.62
CA ALA A 59 0.35 10.70 -9.46
C ALA A 59 -0.50 11.11 -8.24
N THR A 60 -1.81 11.15 -8.46
CA THR A 60 -2.83 11.46 -7.43
C THR A 60 -4.04 10.54 -7.55
N ASP A 61 -4.29 9.99 -8.74
CA ASP A 61 -5.34 9.02 -8.98
C ASP A 61 -4.77 7.59 -8.85
N ARG A 62 -5.59 6.66 -8.39
CA ARG A 62 -5.26 5.23 -8.38
C ARG A 62 -4.92 4.73 -9.78
N TYR A 63 -5.53 5.25 -10.83
CA TYR A 63 -5.26 4.83 -12.21
C TYR A 63 -3.87 5.22 -12.70
N ASP A 64 -3.22 6.20 -12.06
CA ASP A 64 -1.86 6.61 -12.41
C ASP A 64 -0.82 5.52 -12.11
N MET A 65 -1.18 4.48 -11.34
CA MET A 65 -0.29 3.34 -11.09
C MET A 65 0.05 2.55 -12.37
N GLU A 66 -0.77 2.65 -13.42
CA GLU A 66 -0.52 2.00 -14.71
C GLU A 66 0.71 2.59 -15.43
N TYR A 67 1.06 3.86 -15.17
CA TYR A 67 2.26 4.47 -15.74
C TYR A 67 3.55 3.78 -15.29
N VAL A 68 3.57 3.17 -14.10
CA VAL A 68 4.69 2.33 -13.66
C VAL A 68 4.88 1.14 -14.60
N TRP A 69 3.77 0.53 -15.03
CA TRP A 69 3.82 -0.59 -15.95
C TRP A 69 4.23 -0.17 -17.36
N PHE A 70 3.69 0.94 -17.88
CA PHE A 70 4.11 1.46 -19.18
C PHE A 70 5.61 1.81 -19.20
N LEU A 71 6.13 2.38 -18.10
CA LEU A 71 7.55 2.66 -17.95
C LEU A 71 8.40 1.36 -17.96
N ARG A 72 7.95 0.28 -17.33
CA ARG A 72 8.61 -1.04 -17.42
C ARG A 72 8.60 -1.60 -18.84
N VAL A 73 7.51 -1.43 -19.58
CA VAL A 73 7.37 -1.93 -20.95
C VAL A 73 8.42 -1.32 -21.87
N ILE A 74 8.71 -0.02 -21.72
CA ILE A 74 9.71 0.69 -22.54
C ILE A 74 11.15 0.52 -22.02
N HIS A 75 11.33 0.06 -20.77
CA HIS A 75 12.62 -0.23 -20.13
C HIS A 75 12.73 -1.67 -19.57
N PRO A 76 12.61 -2.72 -20.41
CA PRO A 76 12.55 -4.11 -19.92
C PRO A 76 13.84 -4.59 -19.23
N HIS A 77 14.98 -3.98 -19.53
CA HIS A 77 16.30 -4.41 -19.02
C HIS A 77 16.96 -3.40 -18.07
N ASP A 78 16.46 -2.17 -18.00
CA ASP A 78 17.10 -1.07 -17.25
C ASP A 78 16.15 -0.36 -16.27
N PHE A 79 14.94 -0.91 -16.06
CA PHE A 79 13.98 -0.33 -15.13
C PHE A 79 14.57 -0.12 -13.73
N THR A 80 15.38 -1.07 -13.24
CA THR A 80 16.03 -0.98 -11.93
C THR A 80 17.02 0.18 -11.84
N GLY A 81 17.69 0.55 -12.94
CA GLY A 81 18.60 1.70 -12.98
C GLY A 81 17.87 3.04 -12.82
N LEU A 82 16.61 3.12 -13.25
CA LEU A 82 15.77 4.32 -13.15
C LEU A 82 15.15 4.51 -11.77
N LEU A 83 14.98 3.43 -10.99
CA LEU A 83 14.26 3.47 -9.72
C LEU A 83 14.80 4.48 -8.71
N PRO A 84 16.12 4.60 -8.45
CA PRO A 84 16.61 5.53 -7.43
C PRO A 84 16.26 6.99 -7.75
N GLY A 85 16.41 7.39 -9.02
CA GLY A 85 16.04 8.72 -9.49
C GLY A 85 14.54 8.95 -9.38
N LEU A 86 13.74 8.03 -9.95
CA LEU A 86 12.29 8.13 -9.95
C LEU A 86 11.69 8.19 -8.53
N VAL A 87 12.15 7.33 -7.63
CA VAL A 87 11.70 7.31 -6.23
C VAL A 87 12.10 8.59 -5.50
N GLY A 88 13.32 9.08 -5.74
CA GLY A 88 13.79 10.36 -5.20
C GLY A 88 12.89 11.53 -5.62
N GLU A 89 12.56 11.63 -6.91
CA GLU A 89 11.64 12.65 -7.44
C GLU A 89 10.23 12.57 -6.83
N CYS A 90 9.69 11.35 -6.71
CA CYS A 90 8.39 11.13 -6.07
C CYS A 90 8.39 11.59 -4.61
N LEU A 91 9.43 11.24 -3.84
CA LEU A 91 9.55 11.63 -2.43
C LEU A 91 9.66 13.16 -2.27
N ARG A 92 10.48 13.82 -3.10
CA ARG A 92 10.55 15.30 -3.09
C ARG A 92 9.20 15.94 -3.39
N THR A 93 8.46 15.41 -4.36
CA THR A 93 7.12 15.92 -4.70
C THR A 93 6.13 15.73 -3.55
N VAL A 94 6.23 14.61 -2.81
CA VAL A 94 5.43 14.37 -1.61
C VAL A 94 5.79 15.37 -0.50
N ASP A 95 7.08 15.63 -0.29
CA ASP A 95 7.56 16.64 0.68
C ASP A 95 7.04 18.04 0.33
N GLU A 96 7.12 18.44 -0.93
CA GLU A 96 6.62 19.72 -1.44
C GLU A 96 5.11 19.87 -1.22
N ARG A 97 4.32 18.85 -1.57
CA ARG A 97 2.86 18.83 -1.33
C ARG A 97 2.55 18.95 0.16
N ALA A 98 3.31 18.25 1.00
CA ALA A 98 3.14 18.31 2.45
C ALA A 98 3.46 19.72 3.00
N ALA A 99 4.52 20.35 2.51
CA ALA A 99 4.90 21.72 2.87
C ALA A 99 3.85 22.75 2.46
N MET A 100 3.13 22.51 1.35
CA MET A 100 1.99 23.33 0.92
C MET A 100 0.69 23.07 1.72
N GLY A 101 0.70 22.15 2.68
CA GLY A 101 -0.45 21.84 3.52
C GLY A 101 -1.51 20.96 2.85
N VAL A 102 -1.16 20.24 1.78
CA VAL A 102 -2.06 19.25 1.16
C VAL A 102 -2.33 18.13 2.16
N ARG A 103 -3.62 17.87 2.44
CA ARG A 103 -4.03 16.89 3.47
C ARG A 103 -3.77 15.44 3.07
N ASP A 104 -3.85 15.13 1.78
CA ASP A 104 -3.60 13.80 1.24
C ASP A 104 -2.51 13.90 0.17
N VAL A 105 -1.29 13.58 0.58
CA VAL A 105 -0.12 13.60 -0.32
C VAL A 105 0.17 12.23 -0.92
N ARG A 106 -0.80 11.30 -0.86
CA ARG A 106 -0.60 9.95 -1.36
C ARG A 106 -0.26 9.96 -2.85
N ASN A 107 0.72 9.12 -3.19
CA ASN A 107 1.13 8.85 -4.54
C ASN A 107 0.95 7.33 -4.80
N PRO A 108 -0.14 6.91 -5.46
CA PRO A 108 -0.42 5.50 -5.73
C PRO A 108 0.64 4.81 -6.60
N ALA A 109 1.26 5.55 -7.52
CA ALA A 109 2.32 5.02 -8.38
C ALA A 109 3.61 4.75 -7.59
N LEU A 110 3.99 5.67 -6.69
CA LEU A 110 5.09 5.45 -5.74
C LEU A 110 4.79 4.26 -4.82
N GLU A 111 3.59 4.16 -4.26
CA GLU A 111 3.21 3.00 -3.42
C GLU A 111 3.38 1.68 -4.18
N ARG A 112 3.02 1.63 -5.46
CA ARG A 112 3.23 0.47 -6.31
C ARG A 112 4.72 0.15 -6.48
N LEU A 113 5.55 1.16 -6.77
CA LEU A 113 7.01 0.99 -6.87
C LEU A 113 7.60 0.43 -5.57
N LEU A 114 7.25 1.01 -4.42
CA LEU A 114 7.72 0.58 -3.10
C LEU A 114 7.36 -0.89 -2.82
N VAL A 115 6.17 -1.32 -3.24
CA VAL A 115 5.66 -2.67 -3.01
C VAL A 115 6.26 -3.69 -3.96
N GLU A 116 6.21 -3.43 -5.26
CA GLU A 116 6.67 -4.39 -6.29
C GLU A 116 8.18 -4.58 -6.25
N GLU A 117 8.93 -3.49 -6.06
CA GLU A 117 10.40 -3.52 -6.03
C GLU A 117 10.96 -3.78 -4.62
N ARG A 118 10.08 -3.95 -3.62
CA ARG A 118 10.43 -4.23 -2.21
C ARG A 118 11.50 -3.28 -1.67
N LEU A 119 11.40 -2.00 -2.03
CA LEU A 119 12.34 -0.98 -1.61
C LEU A 119 12.22 -0.81 -0.09
N SER A 120 13.27 -1.16 0.64
CA SER A 120 13.14 -1.35 2.08
C SER A 120 13.17 -0.05 2.89
N ASP A 121 13.99 0.93 2.51
CA ASP A 121 14.17 2.15 3.30
C ASP A 121 13.32 3.33 2.81
N ALA A 122 13.07 3.43 1.50
CA ALA A 122 12.22 4.47 0.91
C ALA A 122 10.80 4.58 1.50
N PRO A 123 10.12 3.48 1.90
CA PRO A 123 8.84 3.56 2.59
C PRO A 123 8.87 4.35 3.89
N LEU A 124 10.00 4.36 4.63
CA LEU A 124 10.09 5.09 5.90
C LEU A 124 9.93 6.60 5.70
N HIS A 125 10.57 7.16 4.66
CA HIS A 125 10.40 8.57 4.31
C HIS A 125 8.95 8.85 3.96
N TYR A 126 8.37 8.08 3.03
CA TYR A 126 7.00 8.27 2.58
C TYR A 126 5.96 8.24 3.73
N LEU A 127 6.19 7.39 4.74
CA LEU A 127 5.32 7.26 5.91
C LEU A 127 5.29 8.48 6.84
N HIS A 128 6.25 9.41 6.75
CA HIS A 128 6.17 10.66 7.50
C HIS A 128 4.94 11.49 7.13
N HIS A 129 4.43 11.32 5.91
CA HIS A 129 3.31 12.09 5.40
C HIS A 129 2.02 11.28 5.29
N VAL A 130 2.10 9.94 5.29
CA VAL A 130 0.93 9.06 5.13
C VAL A 130 0.54 8.42 6.45
N SER A 131 -0.59 8.86 7.00
CA SER A 131 -1.10 8.36 8.30
C SER A 131 -1.70 6.95 8.24
N ARG A 132 -2.12 6.50 7.05
CA ARG A 132 -2.80 5.21 6.83
C ARG A 132 -2.23 4.53 5.59
N PRO A 133 -1.06 3.88 5.70
CA PRO A 133 -0.47 3.20 4.56
C PRO A 133 -1.36 2.03 4.09
N PRO A 134 -1.34 1.71 2.79
CA PRO A 134 -2.08 0.57 2.27
C PRO A 134 -1.48 -0.75 2.79
N TYR A 135 -2.32 -1.77 2.88
CA TYR A 135 -1.94 -3.10 3.38
C TYR A 135 -0.70 -3.71 2.69
N PRO A 136 -0.55 -3.67 1.35
CA PRO A 136 0.66 -4.18 0.70
C PRO A 136 1.95 -3.48 1.15
N LEU A 137 1.90 -2.18 1.43
CA LEU A 137 3.06 -1.42 1.91
C LEU A 137 3.43 -1.83 3.34
N LEU A 138 2.44 -2.09 4.21
CA LEU A 138 2.68 -2.61 5.55
C LEU A 138 3.38 -3.97 5.53
N ARG A 139 3.05 -4.85 4.57
CA ARG A 139 3.75 -6.14 4.42
C ARG A 139 5.22 -5.97 4.05
N VAL A 140 5.53 -5.03 3.16
CA VAL A 140 6.93 -4.74 2.76
C VAL A 140 7.71 -4.19 3.95
N LEU A 141 7.11 -3.24 4.68
CA LEU A 141 7.69 -2.69 5.90
C LEU A 141 7.93 -3.75 6.97
N ALA A 142 7.00 -4.68 7.17
CA ALA A 142 7.13 -5.73 8.18
C ALA A 142 8.36 -6.63 7.98
N ILE A 143 8.89 -6.73 6.75
CA ILE A 143 10.07 -7.55 6.44
C ILE A 143 11.36 -6.94 7.03
N ARG A 144 11.54 -5.62 6.93
CA ARG A 144 12.80 -4.95 7.33
C ARG A 144 12.65 -3.98 8.51
N HIS A 145 11.46 -3.42 8.67
CA HIS A 145 11.12 -2.38 9.63
C HIS A 145 9.95 -2.81 10.52
N ARG A 146 10.01 -4.05 11.02
CA ARG A 146 8.97 -4.65 11.87
C ARG A 146 8.49 -3.74 13.01
N PRO A 147 9.34 -3.06 13.80
CA PRO A 147 8.88 -2.17 14.86
C PRO A 147 8.03 -0.99 14.35
N VAL A 148 8.33 -0.48 13.17
CA VAL A 148 7.57 0.63 12.55
C VAL A 148 6.20 0.11 12.07
N ALA A 149 6.17 -1.03 11.39
CA ALA A 149 4.92 -1.67 10.97
C ALA A 149 4.02 -2.04 12.17
N ASP A 150 4.61 -2.55 13.26
CA ASP A 150 3.93 -2.84 14.52
C ASP A 150 3.24 -1.59 15.07
N ALA A 151 4.01 -0.52 15.26
CA ALA A 151 3.48 0.74 15.76
C ALA A 151 2.35 1.30 14.88
N LEU A 152 2.50 1.24 13.56
CA LEU A 152 1.49 1.76 12.61
C LEU A 152 0.18 0.97 12.67
N ILE A 153 0.24 -0.36 12.70
CA ILE A 153 -0.97 -1.19 12.78
C ILE A 153 -1.64 -1.02 14.14
N LEU A 154 -0.86 -1.05 15.23
CA LEU A 154 -1.38 -0.94 16.59
C LEU A 154 -1.96 0.45 16.92
N ARG A 155 -1.52 1.53 16.24
CA ARG A 155 -2.19 2.85 16.28
C ARG A 155 -3.65 2.79 15.84
N GLY A 156 -4.04 1.77 15.09
CA GLY A 156 -5.43 1.53 14.69
C GLY A 156 -6.35 1.15 15.86
N LEU A 157 -5.79 0.67 16.98
CA LEU A 157 -6.57 0.24 18.14
C LEU A 157 -7.30 1.41 18.80
N PRO A 158 -8.50 1.17 19.38
CA PRO A 158 -9.19 2.20 20.15
C PRO A 158 -8.39 2.62 21.39
N THR A 159 -8.57 3.87 21.79
CA THR A 159 -7.93 4.45 22.98
C THR A 159 -8.17 3.57 24.21
N GLY A 160 -7.11 3.33 24.99
CA GLY A 160 -7.16 2.48 26.18
C GLY A 160 -7.06 0.98 25.91
N ALA A 161 -6.98 0.51 24.65
CA ALA A 161 -6.89 -0.93 24.36
C ALA A 161 -5.61 -1.58 24.91
N LEU A 162 -4.45 -0.98 24.69
CA LEU A 162 -3.15 -1.51 25.14
C LEU A 162 -2.53 -0.67 26.26
N HIS A 163 -2.49 0.65 26.10
CA HIS A 163 -1.77 1.56 26.98
C HIS A 163 -2.59 2.83 27.28
N GLY A 164 -2.11 3.63 28.25
CA GLY A 164 -2.69 4.91 28.63
C GLY A 164 -3.59 4.84 29.87
N HIS A 165 -4.01 6.00 30.36
CA HIS A 165 -4.88 6.13 31.55
C HIS A 165 -6.37 5.96 31.22
N CYS A 166 -6.74 6.11 29.94
CA CYS A 166 -8.12 5.96 29.50
C CYS A 166 -8.54 4.49 29.47
N LEU A 167 -9.80 4.24 29.82
CA LEU A 167 -10.42 2.93 29.71
C LEU A 167 -10.94 2.71 28.28
N LEU A 168 -10.83 1.47 27.80
CA LEU A 168 -11.44 1.04 26.56
C LEU A 168 -12.96 1.24 26.64
N ALA A 169 -13.59 1.81 25.62
CA ALA A 169 -15.03 1.91 25.56
C ALA A 169 -15.68 0.49 25.55
N ASP A 170 -16.70 0.27 26.38
CA ASP A 170 -17.42 -1.02 26.44
C ASP A 170 -18.59 -1.02 25.45
N ASN A 171 -18.28 -1.08 24.16
CA ASN A 171 -19.27 -1.13 23.10
C ASN A 171 -18.82 -1.96 21.91
N GLN A 172 -19.78 -2.37 21.08
CA GLN A 172 -19.53 -3.21 19.92
C GLN A 172 -18.58 -2.55 18.90
N ALA A 173 -18.67 -1.23 18.71
CA ALA A 173 -17.82 -0.52 17.75
C ALA A 173 -16.33 -0.61 18.13
N ALA A 174 -16.00 -0.44 19.41
CA ALA A 174 -14.64 -0.58 19.91
C ALA A 174 -14.13 -2.02 19.73
N TYR A 175 -14.96 -3.02 20.02
CA TYR A 175 -14.58 -4.43 19.89
C TYR A 175 -14.41 -4.87 18.43
N SER A 176 -15.31 -4.46 17.55
CA SER A 176 -15.19 -4.68 16.11
C SER A 176 -13.93 -4.03 15.53
N ARG A 177 -13.58 -2.82 16.00
CA ARG A 177 -12.33 -2.16 15.60
C ARG A 177 -11.09 -2.90 16.07
N ILE A 178 -11.08 -3.42 17.31
CA ILE A 178 -9.98 -4.28 17.79
C ILE A 178 -9.86 -5.52 16.91
N ALA A 179 -10.97 -6.23 16.63
CA ALA A 179 -10.93 -7.42 15.78
C ALA A 179 -10.42 -7.13 14.36
N HIS A 180 -10.79 -5.99 13.78
CA HIS A 180 -10.28 -5.57 12.47
C HIS A 180 -8.76 -5.34 12.49
N VAL A 181 -8.24 -4.64 13.50
CA VAL A 181 -6.80 -4.40 13.64
C VAL A 181 -6.05 -5.70 13.90
N LEU A 182 -6.60 -6.61 14.70
CA LEU A 182 -5.99 -7.92 14.97
C LEU A 182 -5.94 -8.81 13.72
N ASN A 183 -6.98 -8.78 12.87
CA ASN A 183 -6.93 -9.45 11.56
C ASN A 183 -5.81 -8.88 10.70
N GLN A 184 -5.77 -7.55 10.53
CA GLN A 184 -4.72 -6.90 9.77
C GLN A 184 -3.31 -7.22 10.32
N TYR A 185 -3.17 -7.27 11.64
CA TYR A 185 -1.92 -7.59 12.31
C TYR A 185 -1.50 -9.05 12.08
N ALA A 186 -2.43 -10.00 12.14
CA ALA A 186 -2.19 -11.41 11.84
C ALA A 186 -1.80 -11.63 10.37
N ASP A 187 -2.41 -10.88 9.46
CA ASP A 187 -2.17 -10.95 8.02
C ASP A 187 -0.80 -10.35 7.63
N VAL A 188 -0.34 -9.29 8.33
CA VAL A 188 0.97 -8.67 8.09
C VAL A 188 2.12 -9.44 8.75
N PHE A 189 1.91 -9.92 9.98
CA PHE A 189 2.92 -10.64 10.75
C PHE A 189 2.61 -12.14 10.80
N THR A 190 1.99 -12.59 11.89
CA THR A 190 1.51 -13.96 12.05
C THR A 190 0.32 -14.00 13.01
N PRO A 191 -0.51 -15.06 12.97
CA PRO A 191 -1.55 -15.27 13.98
C PRO A 191 -0.99 -15.35 15.40
N ALA A 192 0.19 -15.94 15.60
CA ALA A 192 0.84 -16.03 16.91
C ALA A 192 1.21 -14.65 17.48
N ASP A 193 1.70 -13.75 16.62
CA ASP A 193 1.98 -12.36 17.02
C ASP A 193 0.68 -11.64 17.42
N ALA A 194 -0.43 -11.88 16.71
CA ALA A 194 -1.74 -11.34 17.09
C ALA A 194 -2.24 -11.91 18.42
N SER A 195 -1.99 -13.19 18.73
CA SER A 195 -2.30 -13.79 20.03
C SER A 195 -1.60 -13.07 21.18
N CYS A 196 -0.34 -12.67 21.00
CA CYS A 196 0.39 -11.88 22.00
C CYS A 196 -0.28 -10.52 22.29
N VAL A 197 -0.78 -9.84 21.25
CA VAL A 197 -1.52 -8.58 21.39
C VAL A 197 -2.87 -8.83 22.09
N VAL A 198 -3.58 -9.90 21.73
CA VAL A 198 -4.84 -10.31 22.37
C VAL A 198 -4.64 -10.56 23.87
N GLN A 199 -3.59 -11.29 24.24
CA GLN A 199 -3.30 -11.60 25.64
C GLN A 199 -3.12 -10.31 26.45
N ARG A 200 -2.34 -9.35 25.95
CA ARG A 200 -2.15 -8.04 26.60
C ARG A 200 -3.45 -7.26 26.79
N ILE A 201 -4.36 -7.31 25.82
CA ILE A 201 -5.68 -6.67 25.92
C ILE A 201 -6.53 -7.38 26.99
N LEU A 202 -6.51 -8.71 27.04
CA LEU A 202 -7.30 -9.48 28.01
C LEU A 202 -6.76 -9.37 29.44
N ASP A 203 -5.44 -9.33 29.62
CA ASP A 203 -4.79 -9.13 30.92
C ASP A 203 -5.21 -7.78 31.53
N ARG A 204 -5.38 -6.77 30.68
CA ARG A 204 -5.85 -5.44 31.08
C ARG A 204 -7.35 -5.42 31.38
N TYR A 205 -8.15 -6.26 30.73
CA TYR A 205 -9.62 -6.26 30.83
C TYR A 205 -10.21 -7.66 31.11
N PRO A 206 -9.84 -8.33 32.22
CA PRO A 206 -10.20 -9.73 32.47
C PRO A 206 -11.71 -9.95 32.62
N GLY A 207 -12.45 -8.94 33.08
CA GLY A 207 -13.90 -9.01 33.29
C GLY A 207 -14.76 -8.85 32.03
N ARG A 208 -14.20 -8.47 30.87
CA ARG A 208 -14.98 -8.13 29.67
C ARG A 208 -15.30 -9.37 28.83
N ARG A 209 -16.35 -10.10 29.22
CA ARG A 209 -16.78 -11.35 28.54
C ARG A 209 -17.08 -11.16 27.05
N LYS A 210 -17.74 -10.06 26.65
CA LYS A 210 -18.04 -9.74 25.25
C LYS A 210 -16.78 -9.52 24.42
N LEU A 211 -15.81 -8.78 24.97
CA LEU A 211 -14.50 -8.60 24.36
C LEU A 211 -13.80 -9.96 24.17
N LYS A 212 -13.73 -10.77 25.24
CA LYS A 212 -13.15 -12.12 25.19
C LYS A 212 -13.80 -13.02 24.15
N ALA A 213 -15.11 -12.96 23.97
CA ALA A 213 -15.80 -13.74 22.95
C ALA A 213 -15.40 -13.31 21.52
N ILE A 214 -15.20 -12.00 21.28
CA ILE A 214 -14.86 -11.45 19.97
C ILE A 214 -13.39 -11.71 19.58
N ILE A 215 -12.46 -11.53 20.52
CA ILE A 215 -11.02 -11.63 20.25
C ILE A 215 -10.40 -12.95 20.70
N GLY A 216 -11.12 -13.78 21.48
CA GLY A 216 -10.62 -15.07 21.96
C GLY A 216 -10.32 -16.08 20.86
N ARG A 217 -10.92 -15.92 19.68
CA ARG A 217 -10.64 -16.75 18.49
C ARG A 217 -9.16 -16.71 18.05
N TYR A 218 -8.46 -15.61 18.35
CA TYR A 218 -7.04 -15.47 18.00
C TYR A 218 -6.11 -16.18 18.99
N LEU A 219 -6.61 -16.69 20.13
CA LEU A 219 -5.80 -17.46 21.10
C LEU A 219 -5.65 -18.93 20.68
N ASN A 220 -6.45 -19.40 19.71
CA ASN A 220 -6.37 -20.74 19.13
C ASN A 220 -6.28 -20.62 17.60
N PRO A 221 -5.10 -20.33 17.03
CA PRO A 221 -4.95 -20.14 15.59
C PRO A 221 -5.16 -21.44 14.78
N TYR A 222 -5.24 -22.60 15.44
CA TYR A 222 -5.69 -23.86 14.86
C TYR A 222 -7.05 -24.22 15.48
N PRO A 223 -8.18 -24.12 14.77
CA PRO A 223 -9.33 -24.92 15.16
C PRO A 223 -8.87 -26.37 15.06
N ALA A 224 -9.04 -27.14 16.13
CA ALA A 224 -8.83 -28.59 16.11
C ALA A 224 -9.48 -29.11 14.81
N SER A 225 -8.65 -29.59 13.89
CA SER A 225 -9.10 -30.38 12.77
C SER A 225 -9.99 -31.44 13.39
N THR A 226 -11.30 -31.34 13.12
CA THR A 226 -12.26 -32.39 13.42
C THR A 226 -11.74 -33.65 12.74
N HIS A 227 -10.92 -34.42 13.47
CA HIS A 227 -10.77 -35.84 13.25
C HIS A 227 -12.18 -36.40 13.39
N ARG A 228 -12.90 -36.50 12.27
CA ARG A 228 -13.93 -37.52 12.14
C ARG A 228 -13.18 -38.84 12.26
N SER A 229 -13.18 -39.36 13.48
CA SER A 229 -13.01 -40.78 13.73
C SER A 229 -14.03 -41.50 12.87
N HIS A 230 -13.60 -41.96 11.68
CA HIS A 230 -14.27 -43.06 11.00
C HIS A 230 -13.91 -44.33 11.78
N SER A 231 -14.59 -44.50 12.89
CA SER A 231 -14.92 -45.82 13.41
C SER A 231 -16.01 -46.40 12.51
N GLN A 232 -15.87 -47.69 12.21
CA GLN A 232 -16.83 -48.58 11.54
C GLN A 232 -16.86 -48.53 10.01
N LEU A 233 -16.32 -49.58 9.39
CA LEU A 233 -17.14 -50.69 8.90
C LEU A 233 -16.27 -51.96 8.84
N SER A 234 -16.74 -52.97 9.57
CA SER A 234 -16.40 -54.38 9.40
C SER A 234 -17.00 -54.93 8.10
#